data_AF-A0A7Y2GQ04-F1
#
_entry.id   AF-A0A7Y2GQ04-F1
#
_cell.length_a   1.000
_cell.length_b   1.000
_cell.length_c   1.000
_cell.angle_alpha   90.00
_cell.angle_beta   90.00
_cell.angle_gamma   90.00
#
_symmetry.space_group_name_H-M   'P 1'
#
loop_
_entity.id
_entity.type
_entity.pdbx_description
1 polymer ?
#
loop_
_entity_poly.entity_id
_entity_poly.type
_entity_poly.pdbx_seq_one_letter_code
_entity_poly.pdbx_strand_id
1 'polypeptide(L)'
;MKLQTQIPVSKVDNPIDYNGQMLLMGSCFSENIGRKLEYFQFKSDQNPFGIAFHPKAIESMVERALEGEPYSEADIFYVNERWQSFDTHSGLSNASKENLLINLNASLQRLRLRLEKSTHIILTPGTAWVYRHLNSGQIVANCHKVPQHEFSKELLPIKTIIKSLERTIELIQSVNKEVQIIFTVSP
;
A
#
# COMPACT_ATOMS: atom_id res chain seq x y z
N MET A 1 18.89 -16.61 -36.08
CA MET A 1 18.97 -16.44 -34.61
C MET A 1 17.59 -16.06 -34.09
N LYS A 2 17.02 -16.80 -33.14
CA LYS A 2 15.78 -16.37 -32.46
C LYS A 2 16.17 -15.48 -31.28
N LEU A 3 15.93 -14.18 -31.43
CA LEU A 3 16.28 -13.15 -30.46
C LEU A 3 15.17 -12.84 -29.44
N GLN A 4 14.01 -13.48 -29.59
CA GLN A 4 12.83 -13.20 -28.78
C GLN A 4 12.17 -14.50 -28.33
N THR A 5 11.81 -14.53 -27.05
CA THR A 5 10.91 -15.53 -26.49
C THR A 5 9.48 -15.12 -26.83
N GLN A 6 8.81 -15.92 -27.66
CA GLN A 6 7.39 -15.73 -27.94
C GLN A 6 6.59 -16.27 -26.76
N ILE A 7 5.95 -15.39 -25.99
CA ILE A 7 5.08 -15.76 -24.88
C ILE A 7 3.64 -15.64 -25.39
N PRO A 8 2.94 -16.77 -25.65
CA PRO A 8 1.53 -16.72 -26.06
C PRO A 8 0.70 -16.20 -24.89
N VAL A 9 -0.04 -15.11 -25.11
CA VAL A 9 -0.93 -14.52 -24.10
C VAL A 9 -2.32 -15.10 -24.29
N SER A 10 -2.73 -15.99 -23.38
CA SER A 10 -4.11 -16.47 -23.31
C SER A 10 -5.02 -15.38 -22.76
N LYS A 11 -6.27 -15.34 -23.23
CA LYS A 11 -7.29 -14.50 -22.59
C LYS A 11 -7.54 -14.99 -21.17
N VAL A 12 -7.65 -14.05 -20.25
CA VAL A 12 -8.09 -14.30 -18.87
C VAL A 12 -9.61 -14.16 -18.78
N ASP A 13 -10.24 -14.88 -17.85
CA ASP A 13 -11.69 -14.89 -17.71
C ASP A 13 -12.25 -13.54 -17.24
N ASN A 14 -11.51 -12.86 -16.36
CA ASN A 14 -11.86 -11.54 -15.81
C ASN A 14 -10.82 -10.49 -16.25
N PRO A 15 -10.89 -10.00 -17.50
CA PRO A 15 -9.99 -8.95 -17.95
C PRO A 15 -10.31 -7.61 -17.30
N ILE A 16 -9.30 -6.76 -17.16
CA ILE A 16 -9.49 -5.36 -16.81
C ILE A 16 -10.15 -4.65 -18.00
N ASP A 17 -11.35 -4.12 -17.80
CA ASP A 17 -12.11 -3.34 -18.78
C ASP A 17 -12.53 -1.97 -18.21
N TYR A 18 -13.25 -1.18 -18.99
CA TYR A 18 -13.70 0.17 -18.59
C TYR A 18 -14.79 0.17 -17.50
N ASN A 19 -15.42 -0.97 -17.22
CA ASN A 19 -16.35 -1.11 -16.10
C ASN A 19 -15.60 -1.40 -14.79
N GLY A 20 -14.37 -1.89 -14.90
CA GLY A 20 -13.51 -2.17 -13.76
C GLY A 20 -13.20 -0.96 -12.90
N GLN A 21 -13.08 -1.21 -11.60
CA GLN A 21 -12.54 -0.26 -10.61
C GLN A 21 -11.29 -0.89 -10.01
N MET A 22 -10.17 -0.20 -10.14
CA MET A 22 -8.88 -0.73 -9.70
C MET A 22 -8.37 0.03 -8.49
N LEU A 23 -7.75 -0.69 -7.57
CA LEU A 23 -6.91 -0.14 -6.52
C LEU A 23 -5.50 -0.68 -6.71
N LEU A 24 -4.52 0.21 -6.79
CA LEU A 24 -3.10 -0.13 -6.91
C LEU A 24 -2.39 0.28 -5.63
N MET A 25 -1.76 -0.68 -4.96
CA MET A 25 -1.00 -0.44 -3.73
C MET A 25 0.40 -1.05 -3.83
N GLY A 26 1.40 -0.32 -3.36
CA GLY A 26 2.77 -0.83 -3.28
C GLY A 26 3.81 0.21 -3.65
N SER A 27 4.86 -0.26 -4.33
CA SER A 27 6.02 0.52 -4.78
C SER A 27 5.65 1.71 -5.71
N CYS A 28 6.67 2.50 -6.08
CA CYS A 28 6.56 3.52 -7.12
C CYS A 28 6.11 2.97 -8.50
N PHE A 29 6.31 1.68 -8.77
CA PHE A 29 5.83 1.05 -9.99
C PHE A 29 4.29 1.06 -10.05
N SER A 30 3.61 0.87 -8.91
CA SER A 30 2.15 0.96 -8.82
C SER A 30 1.64 2.33 -9.26
N GLU A 31 2.32 3.41 -8.88
CA GLU A 31 1.95 4.76 -9.32
C GLU A 31 2.21 4.98 -10.81
N ASN A 32 3.31 4.44 -11.33
CA ASN A 32 3.61 4.55 -12.75
C ASN A 32 2.58 3.82 -13.62
N ILE A 33 2.17 2.61 -13.22
CA ILE A 33 1.11 1.87 -13.91
C ILE A 33 -0.25 2.54 -13.72
N GLY A 34 -0.55 3.02 -12.51
CA GLY A 34 -1.79 3.72 -12.23
C GLY A 34 -1.96 4.98 -13.09
N ARG A 35 -0.91 5.81 -13.25
CA ARG A 35 -0.93 6.96 -14.16
C ARG A 35 -1.20 6.58 -15.62
N LYS A 36 -0.70 5.42 -16.07
CA LYS A 36 -1.02 4.91 -17.42
C LYS A 36 -2.50 4.48 -17.53
N LEU A 37 -3.04 3.81 -16.52
CA LEU A 37 -4.45 3.42 -16.47
C LEU A 37 -5.36 4.66 -16.50
N GLU A 38 -5.02 5.68 -15.71
CA GLU A 38 -5.71 6.97 -15.68
C GLU A 38 -5.64 7.69 -17.04
N TYR A 39 -4.46 7.72 -17.68
CA TYR A 39 -4.32 8.26 -19.03
C TYR A 39 -5.30 7.62 -20.02
N PHE A 40 -5.46 6.29 -19.94
CA PHE A 40 -6.43 5.53 -20.73
C PHE A 40 -7.86 5.53 -20.14
N GLN A 41 -8.20 6.45 -19.22
CA GLN A 41 -9.55 6.65 -18.66
C GLN A 41 -10.10 5.46 -17.87
N PHE A 42 -9.25 4.54 -17.42
CA PHE A 42 -9.68 3.52 -16.48
C PHE A 42 -9.87 4.11 -15.08
N LYS A 43 -10.88 3.62 -14.35
CA LYS A 43 -11.13 4.00 -12.96
C LYS A 43 -10.09 3.33 -12.07
N SER A 44 -9.06 4.09 -11.68
CA SER A 44 -8.01 3.60 -10.80
C SER A 44 -7.81 4.51 -9.60
N ASP A 45 -7.48 3.90 -8.47
CA ASP A 45 -7.03 4.55 -7.26
C ASP A 45 -5.63 4.04 -6.91
N GLN A 46 -4.75 4.90 -6.41
CA GLN A 46 -3.34 4.60 -6.25
C GLN A 46 -2.90 5.00 -4.85
N ASN A 47 -2.27 4.07 -4.13
CA ASN A 47 -1.52 4.31 -2.90
C ASN A 47 -2.17 5.37 -1.97
N PRO A 48 -3.32 5.09 -1.33
CA PRO A 48 -4.03 6.08 -0.51
C PRO A 48 -3.21 6.67 0.64
N PHE A 49 -2.18 5.94 1.11
CA PHE A 49 -1.21 6.38 2.12
C PHE A 49 0.19 6.64 1.55
N GLY A 50 0.28 6.78 0.23
CA GLY A 50 1.52 6.83 -0.55
C GLY A 50 2.21 5.47 -0.65
N ILE A 51 3.44 5.49 -1.16
CA ILE A 51 4.20 4.28 -1.50
C ILE A 51 4.48 3.41 -0.25
N ALA A 52 4.15 2.12 -0.35
CA ALA A 52 4.44 1.11 0.66
C ALA A 52 5.26 -0.03 0.05
N PHE A 53 6.51 -0.19 0.48
CA PHE A 53 7.41 -1.13 -0.20
C PHE A 53 7.35 -2.56 0.35
N HIS A 54 7.03 -2.78 1.61
CA HIS A 54 7.06 -4.12 2.19
C HIS A 54 5.64 -4.62 2.51
N PRO A 55 5.40 -5.95 2.45
CA PRO A 55 4.08 -6.55 2.62
C PRO A 55 3.42 -6.17 3.95
N LYS A 56 4.20 -6.07 5.03
CA LYS A 56 3.68 -5.69 6.35
C LYS A 56 3.04 -4.30 6.42
N ALA A 57 3.53 -3.33 5.66
CA ALA A 57 2.92 -2.00 5.62
C ALA A 57 1.58 -2.05 4.89
N ILE A 58 1.52 -2.77 3.77
CA ILE A 58 0.27 -2.97 3.00
C ILE A 58 -0.77 -3.68 3.86
N GLU A 59 -0.41 -4.77 4.55
CA GLU A 59 -1.28 -5.49 5.48
C GLU A 59 -1.83 -4.54 6.55
N SER A 60 -0.97 -3.77 7.22
CA SER A 60 -1.37 -2.86 8.30
C SER A 60 -2.32 -1.76 7.79
N MET A 61 -2.06 -1.20 6.61
CA MET A 61 -2.94 -0.19 6.00
C MET A 61 -4.33 -0.77 5.68
N VAL A 62 -4.37 -1.99 5.13
CA VAL A 62 -5.61 -2.70 4.81
C VAL A 62 -6.39 -3.03 6.07
N GLU A 63 -5.74 -3.63 7.07
CA GLU A 63 -6.34 -3.99 8.36
C GLU A 63 -6.94 -2.76 9.03
N ARG A 64 -6.15 -1.69 9.18
CA ARG A 64 -6.60 -0.43 9.81
C ARG A 64 -7.82 0.17 9.10
N ALA A 65 -7.85 0.16 7.77
CA ALA A 65 -8.99 0.68 7.01
C ALA A 65 -10.27 -0.14 7.17
N LEU A 66 -10.13 -1.47 7.28
CA LEU A 66 -11.28 -2.38 7.44
C LEU A 66 -11.78 -2.45 8.88
N GLU A 67 -10.91 -2.31 9.87
CA GLU A 67 -11.28 -2.15 11.27
C GLU A 67 -11.92 -0.77 11.54
N GLY A 68 -11.59 0.21 10.70
CA GLY A 68 -12.11 1.58 10.85
C GLY A 68 -11.43 2.34 11.99
N GLU A 69 -10.21 1.95 12.36
CA GLU A 69 -9.42 2.54 13.43
C GLU A 69 -8.80 3.88 12.97
N PRO A 70 -9.34 5.03 13.41
CA PRO A 70 -8.89 6.32 12.93
C PRO A 70 -7.45 6.62 13.38
N TYR A 71 -6.75 7.44 12.61
CA TYR A 71 -5.51 8.06 13.03
C TYR A 71 -5.80 9.12 14.09
N SER A 72 -5.01 9.08 15.16
CA SER A 72 -5.05 9.96 16.31
C SER A 72 -3.73 10.68 16.50
N GLU A 73 -3.65 11.54 17.51
CA GLU A 73 -2.40 12.22 17.86
C GLU A 73 -1.28 11.26 18.28
N ALA A 74 -1.62 10.06 18.75
CA ALA A 74 -0.64 9.03 19.13
C ALA A 74 0.05 8.40 17.91
N ASP A 75 -0.54 8.52 16.72
CA ASP A 75 -0.05 7.92 15.48
C ASP A 75 0.86 8.85 14.67
N ILE A 76 1.04 10.09 15.13
CA ILE A 76 1.77 11.13 14.43
C ILE A 76 2.86 11.75 15.30
N PHE A 77 3.90 12.23 14.66
CA PHE A 77 5.01 12.91 15.31
C PHE A 77 5.49 14.08 14.46
N TYR A 78 6.16 15.03 15.10
CA TYR A 78 6.69 16.22 14.45
C TYR A 78 8.21 16.08 14.25
N VAL A 79 8.65 16.10 13.00
CA VAL A 79 10.07 16.10 12.64
C VAL A 79 10.27 16.89 11.36
N ASN A 80 11.41 17.58 11.22
CA ASN A 80 11.75 18.36 10.02
C ASN A 80 10.63 19.35 9.64
N GLU A 81 10.11 20.07 10.64
CA GLU A 81 9.06 21.09 10.51
C GLU A 81 7.71 20.59 9.96
N ARG A 82 7.47 19.28 10.03
CA ARG A 82 6.27 18.65 9.51
C ARG A 82 5.77 17.55 10.45
N TRP A 83 4.45 17.44 10.54
CA TRP A 83 3.76 16.30 11.12
C TRP A 83 3.74 15.13 10.13
N GLN A 84 4.04 13.94 10.63
CA GLN A 84 4.21 12.72 9.83
C GLN A 84 3.71 11.51 10.62
N SER A 85 3.43 10.39 9.95
CA SER A 85 3.09 9.11 10.59
C SER A 85 3.96 8.00 10.00
N PHE A 86 4.52 7.16 10.86
CA PHE A 86 5.35 6.01 10.47
C PHE A 86 4.62 5.02 9.56
N ASP A 87 3.28 5.04 9.56
CA ASP A 87 2.43 4.20 8.74
C ASP A 87 2.33 4.68 7.29
N THR A 88 2.79 5.90 6.98
CA THR A 88 2.51 6.57 5.69
C THR A 88 3.76 7.08 4.98
N HIS A 89 3.67 7.30 3.67
CA HIS A 89 4.74 7.90 2.88
C HIS A 89 4.93 9.39 3.24
N SER A 90 6.16 9.89 3.15
CA SER A 90 6.49 11.28 3.49
C SER A 90 5.71 12.32 2.67
N GLY A 91 5.18 11.94 1.51
CA GLY A 91 4.31 12.79 0.69
C GLY A 91 3.00 13.20 1.35
N LEU A 92 2.55 12.50 2.40
CA LEU A 92 1.33 12.82 3.14
C LEU A 92 1.57 13.75 4.33
N SER A 93 2.83 14.05 4.66
CA SER A 93 3.19 14.94 5.76
C SER A 93 2.55 16.32 5.61
N ASN A 94 2.31 17.02 6.72
CA ASN A 94 1.70 18.35 6.73
C ASN A 94 2.35 19.28 7.77
N ALA A 95 2.32 20.59 7.56
CA ALA A 95 2.78 21.55 8.56
C ALA A 95 1.78 21.72 9.72
N SER A 96 0.48 21.52 9.46
CA SER A 96 -0.57 21.49 10.49
C SER A 96 -0.88 20.06 10.91
N LYS A 97 -0.92 19.85 12.22
CA LYS A 97 -1.26 18.58 12.87
C LYS A 97 -2.69 18.16 12.51
N GLU A 98 -3.61 19.11 12.59
CA GLU A 98 -5.04 18.93 12.34
C GLU A 98 -5.28 18.53 10.89
N ASN A 99 -4.64 19.23 9.94
CA ASN A 99 -4.73 18.92 8.52
C ASN A 99 -4.15 17.54 8.20
N LEU A 100 -3.06 17.14 8.85
CA LEU A 100 -2.54 15.77 8.68
C LEU A 100 -3.60 14.74 9.10
N LEU A 101 -4.15 14.86 10.31
CA LEU A 101 -5.14 13.90 10.81
C LEU A 101 -6.41 13.86 9.95
N ILE A 102 -6.89 15.01 9.48
CA ILE A 102 -8.02 15.07 8.53
C ILE A 102 -7.69 14.30 7.25
N ASN A 103 -6.52 14.54 6.67
CA ASN A 103 -6.12 13.88 5.42
C ASN A 103 -5.92 12.37 5.60
N LEU A 104 -5.26 11.95 6.68
CA LEU A 104 -5.03 10.54 6.98
C LEU A 104 -6.35 9.79 7.16
N ASN A 105 -7.29 10.36 7.90
CA ASN A 105 -8.60 9.76 8.12
C ASN A 105 -9.47 9.78 6.85
N ALA A 106 -9.35 10.80 6.00
CA ALA A 106 -9.99 10.80 4.69
C ALA A 106 -9.42 9.69 3.78
N SER A 107 -8.09 9.51 3.76
CA SER A 107 -7.44 8.39 3.06
C SER A 107 -7.87 7.03 3.60
N LEU A 108 -8.07 6.89 4.92
CA LEU A 108 -8.57 5.67 5.54
C LEU A 108 -9.96 5.30 5.02
N GLN A 109 -10.89 6.26 5.03
CA GLN A 109 -12.26 6.05 4.50
C GLN A 109 -12.24 5.75 3.00
N ARG A 110 -11.40 6.46 2.23
CA ARG A 110 -11.20 6.20 0.81
C ARG A 110 -10.68 4.79 0.56
N LEU A 111 -9.66 4.34 1.30
CA LEU A 111 -9.11 3.00 1.15
C LEU A 111 -10.19 1.95 1.47
N ARG A 112 -10.92 2.09 2.58
CA ARG A 112 -12.01 1.19 2.94
C ARG A 112 -13.02 1.04 1.80
N LEU A 113 -13.52 2.16 1.26
CA LEU A 113 -14.46 2.14 0.14
C LEU A 113 -13.89 1.42 -1.09
N ARG A 114 -12.59 1.62 -1.38
CA ARG A 114 -11.93 0.94 -2.50
C ARG A 114 -11.76 -0.55 -2.26
N LEU A 115 -11.48 -0.99 -1.04
CA LEU A 115 -11.41 -2.41 -0.71
C LEU A 115 -12.77 -3.10 -0.92
N GLU A 116 -13.86 -2.44 -0.54
CA GLU A 116 -15.23 -2.96 -0.68
C GLU A 116 -15.77 -2.95 -2.13
N LYS A 117 -15.27 -2.05 -3.00
CA LYS A 117 -15.88 -1.79 -4.32
C LYS A 117 -15.00 -2.07 -5.53
N SER A 118 -13.68 -2.23 -5.35
CA SER A 118 -12.78 -2.51 -6.47
C SER A 118 -13.10 -3.86 -7.10
N THR A 119 -13.05 -3.93 -8.42
CA THR A 119 -13.11 -5.22 -9.14
C THR A 119 -11.74 -5.88 -9.18
N HIS A 120 -10.67 -5.08 -9.19
CA HIS A 120 -9.29 -5.56 -9.18
C HIS A 120 -8.46 -4.80 -8.15
N ILE A 121 -7.63 -5.53 -7.39
CA ILE A 121 -6.65 -4.95 -6.48
C ILE A 121 -5.27 -5.44 -6.88
N ILE A 122 -4.39 -4.52 -7.26
CA ILE A 122 -3.03 -4.80 -7.70
C ILE A 122 -2.08 -4.46 -6.55
N LEU A 123 -1.35 -5.46 -6.07
CA LEU A 123 -0.37 -5.33 -4.99
C LEU A 123 1.05 -5.48 -5.55
N THR A 124 1.89 -4.47 -5.34
CA THR A 124 3.28 -4.44 -5.82
C THR A 124 4.28 -4.25 -4.66
N PRO A 125 4.48 -5.26 -3.79
CA PRO A 125 5.55 -5.19 -2.79
C PRO A 125 6.91 -5.08 -3.49
N GLY A 126 7.77 -4.20 -3.00
CA GLY A 126 9.08 -3.88 -3.56
C GLY A 126 10.29 -4.30 -2.71
N THR A 127 10.10 -4.73 -1.45
CA THR A 127 11.23 -5.19 -0.61
C THR A 127 10.79 -6.11 0.54
N ALA A 128 11.71 -6.98 0.97
CA ALA A 128 11.60 -7.77 2.20
C ALA A 128 12.29 -7.10 3.41
N TRP A 129 13.06 -6.03 3.17
CA TRP A 129 13.71 -5.26 4.23
C TRP A 129 12.71 -4.36 4.93
N VAL A 130 12.72 -4.38 6.26
CA VAL A 130 11.90 -3.51 7.09
C VAL A 130 12.75 -2.77 8.10
N TYR A 131 12.18 -1.69 8.62
CA TYR A 131 12.74 -0.95 9.74
C TYR A 131 11.78 -1.07 10.92
N ARG A 132 12.34 -1.46 12.08
CA ARG A 132 11.62 -1.52 13.34
C ARG A 132 12.02 -0.33 14.18
N HIS A 133 11.06 0.51 14.53
CA HIS A 133 11.28 1.60 15.47
C HIS A 133 11.54 1.02 16.87
N LEU A 134 12.70 1.34 17.45
CA LEU A 134 13.17 0.67 18.68
C LEU A 134 12.30 0.99 19.90
N ASN A 135 11.80 2.22 19.99
CA ASN A 135 11.01 2.67 21.14
C ASN A 135 9.60 2.05 21.15
N SER A 136 8.91 1.99 20.01
CA SER A 136 7.57 1.40 19.92
C SER A 136 7.57 -0.10 19.60
N GLY A 137 8.69 -0.64 19.12
CA GLY A 137 8.77 -2.01 18.60
C GLY A 137 8.05 -2.22 17.27
N GLN A 138 7.45 -1.19 16.69
CA GLN A 138 6.63 -1.27 15.48
C GLN A 138 7.49 -1.37 14.22
N ILE A 139 7.07 -2.18 13.24
CA ILE A 139 7.59 -2.11 11.87
C ILE A 139 6.97 -0.91 11.18
N VAL A 140 7.79 0.02 10.70
CA VAL A 140 7.33 1.28 10.10
C VAL A 140 7.33 1.19 8.57
N ALA A 141 6.36 1.82 7.92
CA ALA A 141 6.30 1.93 6.47
C ALA A 141 7.34 2.91 5.91
N ASN A 142 7.68 3.95 6.69
CA ASN A 142 8.67 4.96 6.33
C ASN A 142 9.35 5.50 7.60
N CYS A 143 10.67 5.74 7.58
CA CYS A 143 11.40 6.30 8.72
C CYS A 143 11.41 7.84 8.78
N HIS A 144 10.90 8.53 7.76
CA HIS A 144 10.71 10.00 7.75
C HIS A 144 11.96 10.84 8.06
N LYS A 145 13.13 10.32 7.68
CA LYS A 145 14.46 10.91 7.98
C LYS A 145 14.73 11.09 9.49
N VAL A 146 14.00 10.39 10.36
CA VAL A 146 14.34 10.25 11.78
C VAL A 146 15.71 9.55 11.88
N PRO A 147 16.57 9.91 12.86
CA PRO A 147 17.90 9.33 13.00
C PRO A 147 17.92 7.81 12.93
N GLN A 148 18.86 7.26 12.15
CA GLN A 148 18.92 5.82 11.87
C GLN A 148 19.09 4.96 13.14
N HIS A 149 19.73 5.48 14.19
CA HIS A 149 19.92 4.75 15.44
C HIS A 149 18.63 4.47 16.22
N GLU A 150 17.52 5.13 15.86
CA GLU A 150 16.19 4.86 16.41
C GLU A 150 15.52 3.64 15.76
N PHE A 151 16.15 3.05 14.74
CA PHE A 151 15.61 1.91 14.00
C PHE A 151 16.59 0.73 13.95
N SER A 152 16.04 -0.48 14.02
CA SER A 152 16.72 -1.70 13.59
C SER A 152 16.28 -2.07 12.18
N LYS A 153 17.24 -2.35 11.29
CA LYS A 153 16.96 -2.86 9.95
C LYS A 153 17.01 -4.38 9.97
N GLU A 154 15.94 -5.03 9.53
CA GLU A 154 15.85 -6.49 9.51
C GLU A 154 15.26 -7.00 8.19
N LEU A 155 15.67 -8.20 7.79
CA LEU A 155 15.12 -8.89 6.61
C LEU A 155 13.99 -9.80 7.07
N LEU A 156 12.79 -9.62 6.54
CA LEU A 156 11.66 -10.47 6.91
C LEU A 156 11.89 -11.92 6.45
N PRO A 157 11.64 -12.91 7.32
CA PRO A 157 11.60 -14.30 6.91
C PRO A 157 10.52 -14.54 5.85
N ILE A 158 10.80 -15.43 4.88
CA ILE A 158 9.86 -15.81 3.81
C ILE A 158 8.49 -16.21 4.39
N LYS A 159 8.49 -17.00 5.48
CA LYS A 159 7.25 -17.42 6.17
C LYS A 159 6.44 -16.23 6.68
N THR A 160 7.09 -15.16 7.15
CA THR A 160 6.41 -13.94 7.62
C THR A 160 5.83 -13.16 6.45
N ILE A 161 6.53 -13.13 5.31
CA ILE A 161 6.04 -12.49 4.08
C ILE A 161 4.79 -13.22 3.56
N ILE A 162 4.85 -14.55 3.44
CA ILE A 162 3.71 -15.35 2.97
C ILE A 162 2.48 -15.12 3.85
N LYS A 163 2.64 -15.24 5.18
CA LYS A 163 1.55 -14.97 6.13
C LYS A 163 0.97 -13.58 6.01
N SER A 164 1.82 -12.58 5.77
CA SER A 164 1.40 -11.18 5.61
C SER A 164 0.54 -10.99 4.36
N LEU A 165 0.94 -11.60 3.25
CA LEU A 165 0.21 -11.58 1.99
C LEU A 165 -1.11 -12.37 2.08
N GLU A 166 -1.09 -13.57 2.68
CA GLU A 166 -2.29 -14.38 2.94
C GLU A 166 -3.30 -13.60 3.80
N ARG A 167 -2.84 -13.01 4.91
CA ARG A 167 -3.68 -12.17 5.77
C ARG A 167 -4.27 -10.98 5.01
N THR A 168 -3.49 -10.33 4.16
CA THR A 168 -3.97 -9.22 3.32
C THR A 168 -5.08 -9.70 2.38
N ILE A 169 -4.90 -10.85 1.73
CA ILE A 169 -5.91 -11.46 0.86
C ILE A 169 -7.18 -11.77 1.63
N GLU A 170 -7.07 -12.45 2.79
CA GLU A 170 -8.20 -12.81 3.64
C GLU A 170 -9.00 -11.58 4.10
N LEU A 171 -8.31 -10.53 4.55
CA LEU A 171 -8.91 -9.26 4.96
C LEU A 171 -9.71 -8.64 3.82
N ILE A 172 -9.10 -8.53 2.63
CA ILE A 172 -9.76 -7.98 1.44
C ILE A 172 -11.00 -8.82 1.06
N GLN A 173 -10.84 -10.15 0.98
CA GLN A 173 -11.92 -11.04 0.57
C GLN A 173 -13.05 -11.15 1.60
N SER A 174 -12.79 -10.80 2.87
CA SER A 174 -13.83 -10.73 3.90
C SER A 174 -14.90 -9.68 3.60
N VAL A 175 -14.54 -8.60 2.89
CA VAL A 175 -15.46 -7.52 2.50
C VAL A 175 -15.81 -7.51 1.02
N ASN A 176 -15.03 -8.19 0.17
CA ASN A 176 -15.22 -8.22 -1.27
C ASN A 176 -14.80 -9.59 -1.86
N LYS A 177 -15.75 -10.53 -1.94
CA LYS A 177 -15.48 -11.93 -2.32
C LYS A 177 -15.12 -12.12 -3.80
N GLU A 178 -15.61 -11.25 -4.67
CA GLU A 178 -15.47 -11.38 -6.13
C GLU A 178 -14.22 -10.66 -6.67
N VAL A 179 -13.47 -9.97 -5.80
CA VAL A 179 -12.31 -9.16 -6.22
C VAL A 179 -11.18 -10.02 -6.78
N GLN A 180 -10.61 -9.55 -7.88
CA GLN A 180 -9.40 -10.13 -8.46
C GLN A 180 -8.17 -9.48 -7.84
N ILE A 181 -7.38 -10.26 -7.08
CA ILE A 181 -6.13 -9.79 -6.50
C ILE A 181 -4.97 -10.19 -7.42
N ILE A 182 -4.18 -9.20 -7.83
CA ILE A 182 -3.05 -9.38 -8.75
C ILE A 182 -1.76 -8.95 -8.05
N PHE A 183 -0.81 -9.87 -7.95
CA PHE A 183 0.53 -9.53 -7.49
C PHE A 183 1.42 -9.16 -8.68
N THR A 184 2.19 -8.09 -8.50
CA THR A 184 3.19 -7.65 -9.47
C THR A 184 4.52 -7.44 -8.75
N VAL A 185 5.61 -7.52 -9.51
CA VAL A 185 6.96 -7.27 -9.01
C VAL A 185 7.46 -5.99 -9.68
N SER A 186 8.00 -5.08 -8.88
CA SER A 186 8.67 -3.89 -9.41
C SER A 186 9.85 -4.32 -10.30
N PRO A 187 10.03 -3.74 -11.49
CA PRO A 187 11.18 -4.01 -12.35
C PRO A 187 12.53 -3.72 -11.70
#